data_AF-A0A498QA93-F1
#
_entry.id   AF-A0A498QA93-F1
#
_cell.length_a   1.000
_cell.length_b   1.000
_cell.length_c   1.000
_cell.angle_alpha   90.00
_cell.angle_beta   90.00
_cell.angle_gamma   90.00
#
_symmetry.space_group_name_H-M   'P 1'
#
loop_
_entity.id
_entity.type
_entity.pdbx_description
1 polymer ?
#
loop_
_entity_poly.entity_id
_entity_poly.type
_entity_poly.pdbx_seq_one_letter_code
_entity_poly.pdbx_strand_id
1 'polypeptide(L)'
;MLEGLVPSIGTVGDALDNALCETTIGLYKTECVREGSPFRNGPLANLADVESITSAWVHWYNTARLMHRLERRPPAEVEAEYYAQQQIGQHTGHT
;
A
#
# COMPACT_ATOMS: atom_id res chain seq x y z
N MET A 1 7.35 9.20 19.46
CA MET A 1 7.03 9.57 18.06
C MET A 1 5.61 9.10 17.73
N LEU A 2 4.60 9.81 18.21
CA LEU A 2 3.19 9.67 17.78
C LEU A 2 2.50 11.06 17.70
N GLU A 3 3.25 12.15 17.89
CA GLU A 3 2.72 13.51 17.79
C GLU A 3 2.40 13.80 16.32
N GLY A 4 1.12 13.98 16.01
CA GLY A 4 0.61 14.31 14.68
C GLY A 4 -0.25 13.23 14.01
N LEU A 5 -0.26 11.99 14.53
CA LEU A 5 -1.17 10.94 14.09
C LEU A 5 -2.50 11.10 14.83
N VAL A 6 -3.44 11.85 14.26
CA VAL A 6 -4.82 11.86 14.75
C VAL A 6 -5.42 10.50 14.41
N PRO A 7 -5.77 9.65 15.38
CA PRO A 7 -6.52 8.44 15.10
C PRO A 7 -7.83 8.87 14.46
N SER A 8 -8.08 8.47 13.21
CA SER A 8 -9.41 8.55 12.62
C SER A 8 -10.29 7.49 13.29
N ILE A 9 -10.62 7.72 14.56
CA ILE A 9 -11.72 7.05 15.26
C ILE A 9 -12.86 8.07 15.31
N GLY A 10 -13.23 8.58 14.15
CA GLY A 10 -14.41 9.43 13.95
C GLY A 10 -15.43 8.65 13.14
N THR A 11 -16.57 8.34 13.77
CA THR A 11 -17.79 7.79 13.14
C THR A 11 -17.65 6.52 12.29
N VAL A 12 -16.83 5.53 12.67
CA VAL A 12 -16.59 4.30 11.88
C VAL A 12 -15.96 4.60 10.51
N GLY A 13 -14.84 3.93 10.20
CA GLY A 13 -14.27 3.96 8.84
C GLY A 13 -15.39 3.75 7.83
N ASP A 14 -15.56 4.71 6.94
CA ASP A 14 -16.63 4.66 5.96
C ASP A 14 -16.53 3.31 5.22
N ALA A 15 -17.67 2.73 4.83
CA ALA A 15 -17.72 1.42 4.21
C ALA A 15 -16.71 1.26 3.05
N LEU A 16 -16.36 2.36 2.36
CA LEU A 16 -15.37 2.41 1.30
C LEU A 16 -13.93 2.22 1.79
N ASP A 17 -13.51 2.87 2.88
CA ASP A 17 -12.17 2.73 3.44
C ASP A 17 -11.93 1.29 3.94
N ASN A 18 -12.93 0.73 4.63
CA ASN A 18 -12.88 -0.66 5.08
C ASN A 18 -12.87 -1.62 3.89
N ALA A 19 -13.73 -1.42 2.89
CA ALA A 19 -13.76 -2.26 1.69
C ALA A 19 -12.43 -2.19 0.92
N LEU A 20 -11.79 -1.03 0.86
CA LEU A 20 -10.48 -0.87 0.23
C LEU A 20 -9.39 -1.65 0.99
N CYS A 21 -9.37 -1.53 2.33
CA CYS A 21 -8.45 -2.27 3.18
C CYS A 21 -8.66 -3.79 3.05
N GLU A 22 -9.90 -4.25 3.12
CA GLU A 22 -10.29 -5.66 2.98
C GLU A 22 -9.92 -6.23 1.59
N THR A 23 -10.12 -5.43 0.54
CA THR A 23 -9.71 -5.82 -0.82
C THR A 23 -8.19 -5.95 -0.91
N THR A 24 -7.45 -5.02 -0.32
CA THR A 24 -5.98 -5.01 -0.34
C THR A 24 -5.42 -6.21 0.44
N ILE A 25 -5.99 -6.55 1.61
CA ILE A 25 -5.54 -7.72 2.36
C ILE A 25 -5.91 -9.04 1.67
N GLY A 26 -7.05 -9.11 0.99
CA GLY A 26 -7.44 -10.26 0.16
C GLY A 26 -6.47 -10.49 -1.00
N LEU A 27 -6.06 -9.40 -1.65
CA LEU A 27 -5.06 -9.40 -2.72
C LEU A 27 -3.69 -9.87 -2.21
N TYR A 28 -3.23 -9.32 -1.09
CA TYR A 28 -1.99 -9.73 -0.43
C TYR A 28 -1.99 -11.23 -0.12
N LYS A 29 -3.06 -11.76 0.47
CA LYS A 29 -3.17 -13.20 0.77
C LYS A 29 -3.11 -14.05 -0.50
N THR A 30 -3.70 -13.58 -1.59
CA THR A 30 -3.74 -14.30 -2.87
C THR A 30 -2.39 -14.29 -3.58
N GLU A 31 -1.73 -13.14 -3.65
CA GLU A 31 -0.50 -12.97 -4.45
C GLU A 31 0.76 -13.31 -3.66
N CYS A 32 0.82 -12.94 -2.38
CA CYS A 32 2.00 -13.13 -1.54
C CYS A 32 1.97 -14.45 -0.78
N VAL A 33 0.87 -14.72 -0.06
CA VAL A 33 0.82 -15.80 0.95
C VAL A 33 0.37 -17.13 0.37
N ARG A 34 -0.47 -17.17 -0.67
CA ARG A 34 -0.98 -18.41 -1.26
C ARG A 34 0.15 -19.37 -1.67
N GLU A 35 -0.08 -20.67 -1.51
CA GLU A 35 0.83 -21.70 -2.06
C GLU A 35 1.06 -21.49 -3.56
N GLY A 36 2.31 -21.67 -4.00
CA GLY A 36 2.74 -21.42 -5.38
C GLY A 36 2.91 -19.94 -5.73
N SER A 37 2.78 -19.02 -4.76
CA SER A 37 3.15 -17.62 -4.93
C SER A 37 4.61 -17.48 -5.38
N PRO A 38 4.92 -16.58 -6.32
CA PRO A 38 6.29 -16.32 -6.76
C PRO A 38 7.16 -15.69 -5.66
N PHE A 39 6.55 -15.17 -4.60
CA PHE A 39 7.27 -14.62 -3.45
C PHE A 39 7.70 -15.71 -2.46
N ARG A 40 7.16 -16.93 -2.56
CA ARG A 40 7.44 -18.02 -1.63
C ARG A 40 8.56 -18.93 -2.12
N ASN A 41 9.48 -19.24 -1.23
CA ASN A 41 10.55 -20.23 -1.46
C ASN A 41 10.28 -21.57 -0.74
N GLY A 42 9.06 -21.79 -0.22
CA GLY A 42 8.69 -22.98 0.53
C GLY A 42 7.47 -22.76 1.45
N PRO A 43 7.25 -23.66 2.43
CA PRO A 43 6.32 -23.46 3.53
C PRO A 43 6.65 -22.19 4.33
N LEU A 44 5.64 -21.51 4.89
CA LEU A 44 5.83 -20.43 5.85
C LEU A 44 5.74 -21.05 7.25
N ALA A 45 6.88 -21.31 7.86
CA ALA A 45 6.99 -22.04 9.13
C ALA A 45 7.16 -21.11 10.33
N ASN A 46 7.69 -19.90 10.12
CA ASN A 46 7.96 -18.94 11.18
C ASN A 46 7.66 -17.50 10.74
N LEU A 47 7.76 -16.56 11.68
CA LEU A 47 7.51 -15.14 11.44
C LEU A 47 8.44 -14.55 10.38
N ALA A 48 9.74 -14.90 10.41
CA ALA A 48 10.72 -14.35 9.48
C ALA A 48 10.42 -14.74 8.02
N ASP A 49 9.86 -15.94 7.79
CA ASP A 49 9.40 -16.34 6.45
C ASP A 49 8.29 -15.40 5.94
N VAL A 50 7.33 -15.06 6.81
CA VAL A 50 6.23 -14.14 6.47
C VAL A 50 6.75 -12.73 6.25
N GLU A 51 7.63 -12.24 7.12
CA GLU A 51 8.23 -10.91 7.01
C GLU A 51 8.99 -10.77 5.68
N SER A 52 9.81 -11.77 5.33
CA SER A 52 10.59 -11.77 4.10
C SER A 52 9.70 -11.67 2.86
N ILE A 53 8.66 -12.50 2.75
CA ILE A 53 7.77 -12.44 1.58
C ILE A 53 6.93 -11.15 1.57
N THR A 54 6.55 -10.65 2.74
CA THR A 54 5.79 -9.40 2.87
C THR A 54 6.62 -8.22 2.38
N SER A 55 7.87 -8.10 2.82
CA SER A 55 8.76 -7.03 2.37
C SER A 55 8.99 -7.07 0.85
N ALA A 56 9.20 -8.26 0.29
CA ALA A 56 9.36 -8.43 -1.15
C ALA A 56 8.09 -8.04 -1.93
N TRP A 57 6.91 -8.48 -1.46
CA TRP A 57 5.63 -8.15 -2.07
C TRP A 57 5.32 -6.65 -1.97
N VAL A 58 5.52 -6.03 -0.80
CA VAL A 58 5.29 -4.59 -0.59
C VAL A 58 6.21 -3.76 -1.47
N HIS A 59 7.48 -4.14 -1.59
CA HIS A 59 8.41 -3.47 -2.49
C HIS A 59 7.89 -3.54 -3.94
N TRP A 60 7.64 -4.74 -4.45
CA TRP A 60 7.12 -4.93 -5.80
C TRP A 60 5.79 -4.20 -6.04
N TYR A 61 4.86 -4.26 -5.08
CA TYR A 61 3.55 -3.63 -5.16
C TYR A 61 3.67 -2.11 -5.37
N ASN A 62 4.63 -1.47 -4.70
CA ASN A 62 4.78 -0.02 -4.76
C ASN A 62 5.65 0.43 -5.93
N THR A 63 6.70 -0.31 -6.28
CA THR A 63 7.73 0.15 -7.23
C THR A 63 7.61 -0.43 -8.62
N ALA A 64 6.89 -1.55 -8.80
CA ALA A 64 6.87 -2.27 -10.07
C ALA A 64 5.48 -2.71 -10.53
N ARG A 65 4.49 -2.78 -9.63
CA ARG A 65 3.12 -3.20 -10.00
C ARG A 65 2.44 -2.15 -10.87
N LEU A 66 2.17 -2.52 -12.11
CA LEU A 66 1.39 -1.67 -13.02
C LEU A 66 -0.10 -1.79 -12.73
N MET A 67 -0.78 -0.68 -12.49
CA MET A 67 -2.21 -0.65 -12.23
C MET A 67 -2.97 0.09 -13.33
N HIS A 68 -4.02 -0.53 -13.89
CA HIS A 68 -4.84 0.10 -14.93
C HIS A 68 -5.45 1.44 -14.46
N ARG A 69 -5.91 1.51 -13.21
CA ARG A 69 -6.44 2.75 -12.61
C ARG A 69 -5.39 3.87 -12.57
N LEU A 70 -4.11 3.51 -12.48
CA LEU A 70 -2.98 4.44 -12.40
C LEU A 70 -2.29 4.60 -13.76
N GLU A 71 -3.02 4.45 -14.86
CA GLU A 71 -2.47 4.60 -16.22
C GLU A 71 -1.28 3.65 -16.50
N ARG A 72 -1.32 2.45 -15.90
CA ARG A 72 -0.24 1.44 -15.94
C ARG A 72 1.06 1.92 -15.31
N ARG A 73 0.98 2.69 -14.23
CA ARG A 73 2.14 3.14 -13.44
C ARG A 73 2.18 2.50 -12.05
N PRO A 74 3.37 2.39 -11.44
CA PRO A 74 3.52 1.99 -10.04
C PRO A 74 2.87 2.99 -9.07
N PRO A 75 2.28 2.51 -7.97
CA PRO A 75 1.71 3.37 -6.93
C PRO A 75 2.66 4.44 -6.40
N ALA A 76 3.93 4.09 -6.16
CA ALA A 76 4.90 5.02 -5.60
C ALA A 76 5.16 6.23 -6.51
N GLU A 77 5.10 6.05 -7.84
CA GLU A 77 5.28 7.16 -8.77
C GLU A 77 4.10 8.13 -8.72
N VAL A 78 2.87 7.59 -8.69
CA VAL A 78 1.65 8.42 -8.63
C VAL A 78 1.55 9.15 -7.30
N GLU A 79 1.89 8.47 -6.20
CA GLU A 79 1.92 9.09 -4.87
C GLU A 79 2.95 10.22 -4.80
N ALA A 80 4.16 10.02 -5.35
CA ALA A 80 5.19 11.05 -5.40
C ALA A 80 4.73 12.29 -6.19
N GLU A 81 4.06 12.10 -7.33
CA GLU A 81 3.49 13.21 -8.11
C GLU A 81 2.37 13.93 -7.37
N TYR A 82 1.47 13.19 -6.72
CA TYR A 82 0.40 13.77 -5.92
C TYR A 82 0.95 14.69 -4.83
N TYR A 83 1.96 14.23 -4.08
CA TYR A 83 2.58 15.05 -3.04
C TYR A 83 3.36 16.24 -3.60
N ALA A 84 4.03 16.10 -4.75
CA ALA A 84 4.69 17.22 -5.42
C ALA A 84 3.68 18.31 -5.82
N GLN A 85 2.52 17.93 -6.37
CA GLN A 85 1.45 18.86 -6.72
C GLN A 85 0.82 19.52 -5.47
N GLN A 86 0.60 18.74 -4.41
CA GLN A 86 0.04 19.26 -3.16
C GLN A 86 0.96 20.30 -2.51
N GLN A 87 2.28 20.08 -2.53
CA GLN A 87 3.27 21.05 -2.06
C GLN A 87 3.23 22.34 -2.88
N ILE A 88 3.13 22.26 -4.20
CA ILE A 88 3.01 23.45 -5.08
C ILE A 88 1.73 24.25 -4.77
N GLY A 89 0.61 23.57 -4.55
CA GLY A 89 -0.65 24.21 -4.17
C GLY A 89 -0.59 24.92 -2.82
N GLN A 90 0.12 24.35 -1.84
CA GLN A 90 0.33 24.97 -0.53
C GLN A 90 1.24 26.21 -0.59
N HIS A 91 2.23 26.22 -1.48
CA HIS A 91 3.11 27.37 -1.69
C HIS A 91 2.40 28.54 -2.42
N THR A 92 1.48 28.26 -3.34
CA THR A 92 0.76 29.29 -4.10
C THR A 92 -0.33 30.01 -3.29
N GLY A 93 -0.83 29.39 -2.21
CA GLY A 93 -1.85 29.96 -1.32
C GLY A 93 -1.32 30.87 -0.19
N HIS A 94 0.00 31.10 -0.11
CA HIS A 94 0.66 31.90 0.93
C HIS A 94 1.38 33.17 0.40
N THR A 95 1.08 33.60 -0.82
CA THR A 95 1.49 34.89 -1.40
C THR A 95 0.27 35.69 -1.80
#